data_AF-A0A2H0V8A6-F1
#
_entry.id   AF-A0A2H0V8A6-F1
#
_cell.length_a   1.000
_cell.length_b   1.000
_cell.length_c   1.000
_cell.angle_alpha   90.00
_cell.angle_beta   90.00
_cell.angle_gamma   90.00
#
_symmetry.space_group_name_H-M   'P 1'
#
loop_
_entity.id
_entity.type
_entity.pdbx_description
1 polymer ?
#
loop_
_entity_poly.entity_id
_entity_poly.type
_entity_poly.pdbx_seq_one_letter_code
_entity_poly.pdbx_strand_id
1 'polypeptide(L)'
;MQKVKEVARDLNKIPAFSAVVPSVFKVADKFTEDNPEVKIVKLSKDFIRLFGDKVETSAVNSFTIYGHLLALPIKDIAVFNRLSKIEKAISPLGAVYNLLEQQPCCEEGDLVNGEEANVFYARDIFGKIQAITLHGTNDGWKVLVFSTDDFKPWEIGCKIHLLEPLVSLVSSQAVSRKSSRRLGHVPISAINYA
;
A
#
# COMPACT_ATOMS: atom_id res chain seq x y z
N MET A 1 -1.39 -25.06 -23.87
CA MET A 1 -1.03 -24.25 -22.70
C MET A 1 -0.79 -22.77 -23.07
N GLN A 2 -1.66 -22.17 -23.92
CA GLN A 2 -1.42 -20.82 -24.49
C GLN A 2 -2.22 -19.69 -23.82
N LYS A 3 -3.31 -19.99 -23.09
CA LYS A 3 -4.24 -18.97 -22.55
C LYS A 3 -3.78 -18.22 -21.29
N VAL A 4 -2.67 -18.63 -20.67
CA VAL A 4 -2.20 -18.03 -19.40
C VAL A 4 -1.27 -16.84 -19.65
N LYS A 5 -0.69 -16.72 -20.85
CA LYS A 5 0.31 -15.68 -21.15
C LYS A 5 -0.27 -14.35 -21.66
N GLU A 6 -1.53 -14.31 -22.11
CA GLU A 6 -2.15 -13.06 -22.60
C GLU A 6 -2.69 -12.17 -21.48
N VAL A 7 -3.09 -12.73 -20.34
CA VAL A 7 -3.65 -11.95 -19.21
C VAL A 7 -2.57 -11.17 -18.44
N ALA A 8 -1.28 -11.39 -18.73
CA ALA A 8 -0.16 -10.69 -18.12
C ALA A 8 0.04 -9.25 -18.64
N ARG A 9 -0.65 -8.85 -19.72
CA ARG A 9 -0.50 -7.51 -20.33
C ARG A 9 -1.45 -6.44 -19.81
N ASP A 10 -2.49 -6.79 -19.07
CA ASP A 10 -3.61 -5.86 -18.82
C ASP A 10 -3.55 -5.06 -17.50
N LEU A 11 -2.48 -5.20 -16.71
CA LEU A 11 -2.21 -4.25 -15.62
C LEU A 11 -1.36 -3.10 -16.17
N ASN A 12 -1.96 -2.27 -17.03
CA ASN A 12 -1.32 -1.03 -17.49
C ASN A 12 -0.86 -0.25 -16.26
N LYS A 13 0.46 -0.08 -16.10
CA LYS A 13 1.02 0.78 -15.05
C LYS A 13 0.63 2.21 -15.37
N ILE A 14 -0.36 2.73 -14.66
CA ILE A 14 -0.70 4.16 -14.60
C ILE A 14 0.44 4.87 -13.82
N PRO A 15 0.70 6.17 -14.04
CA PRO A 15 1.67 6.94 -13.27
C PRO A 15 1.59 6.64 -11.78
N ALA A 16 2.77 6.49 -11.18
CA ALA A 16 2.90 6.26 -9.77
C ALA A 16 3.01 7.61 -9.06
N PHE A 17 2.21 7.81 -8.02
CA PHE A 17 2.24 9.04 -7.23
C PHE A 17 2.80 8.76 -5.84
N SER A 18 3.23 9.82 -5.15
CA SER A 18 3.84 9.70 -3.83
C SER A 18 2.88 10.15 -2.73
N ALA A 19 2.78 9.36 -1.67
CA ALA A 19 2.07 9.72 -0.45
C ALA A 19 3.07 9.90 0.70
N VAL A 20 2.91 10.97 1.49
CA VAL A 20 3.69 11.21 2.73
C VAL A 20 2.77 11.16 3.94
N VAL A 21 2.86 10.10 4.72
CA VAL A 21 2.01 9.83 5.88
C VAL A 21 2.67 10.39 7.14
N PRO A 22 1.94 11.08 8.04
CA PRO A 22 2.51 11.52 9.31
C PRO A 22 3.01 10.33 10.14
N SER A 23 3.98 10.57 11.03
CA SER A 23 4.55 9.51 11.89
C SER A 23 3.52 8.82 12.79
N VAL A 24 2.45 9.54 13.13
CA VAL A 24 1.25 9.05 13.79
C VAL A 24 0.04 9.51 12.99
N PHE A 25 -0.79 8.57 12.56
CA PHE A 25 -2.05 8.82 11.87
C PHE A 25 -3.20 8.19 12.65
N LYS A 26 -4.19 8.97 13.05
CA LYS A 26 -5.39 8.49 13.74
C LYS A 26 -6.55 8.49 12.76
N VAL A 27 -7.16 7.33 12.55
CA VAL A 27 -8.25 7.19 11.58
C VAL A 27 -9.45 8.05 11.98
N ALA A 28 -9.84 8.07 13.26
CA ALA A 28 -10.95 8.89 13.75
C ALA A 28 -10.80 10.40 13.46
N ASP A 29 -9.57 10.92 13.38
CA ASP A 29 -9.34 12.35 13.15
C ASP A 29 -9.57 12.75 11.68
N LYS A 30 -9.46 11.80 10.75
CA LYS A 30 -9.44 12.04 9.30
C LYS A 30 -10.58 11.36 8.55
N PHE A 31 -11.04 10.20 8.99
CA PHE A 31 -12.18 9.53 8.39
C PHE A 31 -13.43 9.80 9.23
N THR A 32 -14.01 10.98 9.02
CA THR A 32 -15.27 11.43 9.62
C THR A 32 -16.11 12.16 8.57
N GLU A 33 -17.44 12.10 8.70
CA GLU A 33 -18.36 12.79 7.78
C GLU A 33 -18.30 14.31 7.95
N ASP A 34 -17.83 14.80 9.09
CA ASP A 34 -17.62 16.24 9.38
C ASP A 34 -16.23 16.75 8.96
N ASN A 35 -15.50 16.01 8.13
CA ASN A 35 -14.14 16.38 7.76
C ASN A 35 -14.13 17.64 6.85
N PRO A 36 -13.43 18.72 7.23
CA PRO A 36 -13.40 19.96 6.45
C PRO A 36 -12.45 19.92 5.24
N GLU A 37 -11.48 19.00 5.21
CA GLU A 37 -10.48 18.87 4.16
C GLU A 37 -10.97 17.96 3.04
N VAL A 38 -11.69 16.87 3.37
CA VAL A 38 -12.19 15.87 2.42
C VAL A 38 -13.67 15.67 2.65
N LYS A 39 -14.48 15.79 1.60
CA LYS A 39 -15.93 15.58 1.67
C LYS A 39 -16.26 14.08 1.70
N ILE A 40 -16.32 13.50 2.89
CA ILE A 40 -16.75 12.12 3.12
C ILE A 40 -18.25 12.12 3.41
N VAL A 41 -19.05 11.56 2.51
CA VAL A 41 -20.52 11.55 2.66
C VAL A 41 -21.04 10.27 3.30
N LYS A 42 -20.21 9.25 3.40
CA LYS A 42 -20.58 7.99 4.03
C LYS A 42 -19.38 7.18 4.46
N LEU A 43 -19.40 6.74 5.71
CA LEU A 43 -18.57 5.64 6.20
C LEU A 43 -19.45 4.40 6.42
N SER A 44 -19.02 3.23 5.94
CA SER A 44 -19.73 2.00 6.30
C SER A 44 -19.61 1.72 7.80
N LYS A 45 -20.64 1.09 8.38
CA LYS A 45 -20.58 0.64 9.79
C LYS A 45 -19.39 -0.27 10.05
N ASP A 46 -19.02 -1.08 9.06
CA ASP A 46 -17.84 -1.95 9.12
C ASP A 46 -16.54 -1.16 9.12
N PHE A 47 -16.43 -0.07 8.35
CA PHE A 47 -15.27 0.82 8.42
C PHE A 47 -15.09 1.37 9.83
N ILE A 48 -16.15 1.96 10.39
CA ILE A 48 -16.13 2.54 11.74
C ILE A 48 -15.74 1.47 12.77
N ARG A 49 -16.36 0.29 12.71
CA ARG A 49 -16.10 -0.81 13.64
C ARG A 49 -14.68 -1.36 13.56
N LEU A 50 -14.13 -1.51 12.35
CA LEU A 50 -12.85 -2.20 12.11
C LEU A 50 -11.65 -1.25 12.12
N PHE A 51 -11.87 0.04 11.88
CA PHE A 51 -10.80 1.02 11.68
C PHE A 51 -10.98 2.31 12.50
N GLY A 52 -12.15 2.60 13.08
CA GLY A 52 -12.41 3.88 13.76
C GLY A 52 -11.39 4.21 14.85
N ASP A 53 -11.05 3.24 15.70
CA ASP A 53 -10.07 3.41 16.78
C ASP A 53 -8.62 3.13 16.34
N LYS A 54 -8.39 2.90 15.04
CA LYS A 54 -7.06 2.54 14.54
C LYS A 54 -6.13 3.75 14.59
N VAL A 55 -4.97 3.52 15.19
CA VAL A 55 -3.83 4.44 15.16
C VAL A 55 -2.70 3.75 14.40
N GLU A 56 -2.23 4.38 13.34
CA GLU A 56 -1.09 3.93 12.55
C GLU A 56 0.14 4.69 12.98
N THR A 57 1.19 3.96 13.33
CA THR A 57 2.53 4.49 13.57
C THR A 57 3.47 3.87 12.57
N SER A 58 4.22 4.69 11.84
CA SER A 58 5.13 4.19 10.80
C SER A 58 6.47 4.89 10.85
N ALA A 59 7.54 4.08 10.81
CA ALA A 59 8.90 4.56 10.59
C ALA A 59 9.12 4.99 9.14
N VAL A 60 8.31 4.46 8.20
CA VAL A 60 8.32 4.88 6.79
C VAL A 60 7.11 5.77 6.54
N ASN A 61 7.37 7.02 6.20
CA ASN A 61 6.33 7.99 5.88
C ASN A 61 6.07 8.12 4.38
N SER A 62 6.99 7.73 3.50
CA SER A 62 6.85 7.92 2.06
C SER A 62 6.51 6.63 1.31
N PHE A 63 5.50 6.68 0.43
CA PHE A 63 5.04 5.55 -0.37
C PHE A 63 4.87 5.93 -1.82
N THR A 64 5.21 5.03 -2.73
CA THR A 64 4.83 5.08 -4.14
C THR A 64 3.57 4.26 -4.32
N ILE A 65 2.53 4.83 -4.92
CA ILE A 65 1.26 4.15 -5.14
C ILE A 65 1.09 3.85 -6.62
N TYR A 66 0.70 2.62 -6.94
CA TYR A 66 0.43 2.14 -8.29
C TYR A 66 -1.04 1.81 -8.44
N GLY A 67 -1.70 2.47 -9.40
CA GLY A 67 -3.07 2.17 -9.79
C GLY A 67 -3.14 1.15 -10.93
N HIS A 68 -4.04 0.19 -10.79
CA HIS A 68 -4.30 -0.87 -11.77
C HIS A 68 -5.77 -0.94 -12.11
N LEU A 69 -6.13 -0.47 -13.30
CA LEU A 69 -7.49 -0.56 -13.83
C LEU A 69 -7.79 -2.01 -14.26
N LEU A 70 -8.91 -2.55 -13.82
CA LEU A 70 -9.30 -3.92 -14.14
C LEU A 70 -9.98 -4.01 -15.52
N ALA A 71 -9.37 -4.79 -16.41
CA ALA A 71 -9.96 -5.16 -17.70
C ALA A 71 -10.85 -6.43 -17.61
N LEU A 72 -10.73 -7.21 -16.54
CA LEU A 72 -11.49 -8.44 -16.30
C LEU A 72 -11.78 -8.58 -14.81
N PRO A 73 -12.90 -9.25 -14.42
CA PRO A 73 -13.21 -9.44 -13.03
C PRO A 73 -12.15 -10.26 -12.28
N ILE A 74 -11.84 -9.89 -11.03
CA ILE A 74 -10.79 -10.55 -10.24
C ILE A 74 -11.19 -10.70 -8.76
N LYS A 75 -10.88 -11.84 -8.15
CA LYS A 75 -11.04 -12.07 -6.70
C LYS A 75 -9.81 -11.58 -5.93
N ASP A 76 -9.99 -11.19 -4.67
CA ASP A 76 -8.91 -10.77 -3.78
C ASP A 76 -7.76 -11.78 -3.71
N ILE A 77 -8.07 -13.08 -3.60
CA ILE A 77 -7.04 -14.12 -3.58
C ILE A 77 -6.18 -14.13 -4.86
N ALA A 78 -6.76 -13.82 -6.01
CA ALA A 78 -6.03 -13.74 -7.27
C ALA A 78 -5.20 -12.45 -7.34
N VAL A 79 -5.70 -11.34 -6.77
CA VAL A 79 -4.93 -10.10 -6.58
C VAL A 79 -3.69 -10.40 -5.72
N PHE A 80 -3.88 -11.01 -4.55
CA PHE A 80 -2.79 -11.36 -3.63
C PHE A 80 -1.77 -12.34 -4.21
N ASN A 81 -2.23 -13.34 -4.97
CA ASN A 81 -1.33 -14.30 -5.61
C ASN A 81 -0.50 -13.68 -6.74
N ARG A 82 -1.08 -12.71 -7.47
CA ARG A 82 -0.38 -11.98 -8.56
C ARG A 82 0.60 -10.96 -8.01
N LEU A 83 0.26 -10.33 -6.90
CA LEU A 83 1.09 -9.36 -6.20
C LEU A 83 1.98 -10.11 -5.23
N SER A 84 3.05 -10.68 -5.78
CA SER A 84 4.06 -11.46 -5.05
C SER A 84 4.36 -10.84 -3.68
N LYS A 85 3.87 -11.52 -2.62
CA LYS A 85 4.00 -11.20 -1.19
C LYS A 85 3.04 -10.11 -0.71
N ILE A 86 1.95 -10.58 -0.08
CA ILE A 86 0.85 -9.87 0.60
C ILE A 86 1.28 -8.63 1.41
N GLU A 87 2.51 -8.56 1.90
CA GLU A 87 3.01 -7.39 2.62
C GLU A 87 3.10 -6.11 1.78
N LYS A 88 3.29 -6.22 0.46
CA LYS A 88 3.37 -5.05 -0.44
C LYS A 88 2.01 -4.50 -0.88
N ALA A 89 0.91 -5.16 -0.54
CA ALA A 89 -0.44 -4.71 -0.90
C ALA A 89 -1.14 -3.99 0.26
N ILE A 90 -0.57 -4.01 1.47
CA ILE A 90 -1.16 -3.40 2.66
C ILE A 90 -0.86 -1.90 2.66
N SER A 91 -1.92 -1.13 2.53
CA SER A 91 -1.95 0.31 2.48
C SER A 91 -2.14 0.86 3.89
N PRO A 92 -1.26 1.73 4.40
CA PRO A 92 -1.59 2.58 5.53
C PRO A 92 -2.79 3.45 5.15
N LEU A 93 -3.79 3.55 6.03
CA LEU A 93 -4.93 4.43 5.83
C LEU A 93 -4.53 5.89 5.69
N GLY A 94 -3.42 6.31 6.31
CA GLY A 94 -2.90 7.65 6.07
C GLY A 94 -2.47 7.91 4.63
N ALA A 95 -1.96 6.90 3.92
CA ALA A 95 -1.63 7.04 2.51
C ALA A 95 -2.88 7.06 1.61
N VAL A 96 -3.92 6.29 2.00
CA VAL A 96 -5.25 6.35 1.37
C VAL A 96 -5.89 7.72 1.59
N TYR A 97 -5.71 8.33 2.76
CA TYR A 97 -6.24 9.65 3.05
C TYR A 97 -5.54 10.76 2.25
N ASN A 98 -4.21 10.71 2.08
CA ASN A 98 -3.50 11.66 1.23
C ASN A 98 -4.03 11.69 -0.22
N LEU A 99 -4.49 10.54 -0.72
CA LEU A 99 -5.16 10.45 -2.02
C LEU A 99 -6.49 11.17 -2.06
N LEU A 100 -7.27 11.05 -0.98
CA LEU A 100 -8.53 11.75 -0.82
C LEU A 100 -8.31 13.26 -0.70
N GLU A 101 -7.26 13.71 0.01
CA GLU A 101 -6.89 15.13 0.12
C GLU A 101 -6.48 15.77 -1.21
N GLN A 102 -6.03 14.97 -2.18
CA GLN A 102 -5.73 15.46 -3.52
C GLN A 102 -6.98 15.61 -4.39
N GLN A 103 -8.07 14.95 -4.02
CA GLN A 103 -9.36 15.02 -4.71
C GLN A 103 -10.52 15.19 -3.71
N PRO A 104 -10.48 16.24 -2.86
CA PRO A 104 -11.36 16.37 -1.69
C PRO A 104 -12.86 16.33 -2.01
N CYS A 105 -13.24 16.71 -3.24
CA CYS A 105 -14.64 16.69 -3.70
C CYS A 105 -14.89 15.74 -4.88
N CYS A 106 -14.17 14.62 -4.97
CA CYS A 106 -14.25 13.70 -6.13
C CYS A 106 -13.97 14.38 -7.47
N GLU A 107 -13.07 15.37 -7.47
CA GLU A 107 -12.59 16.02 -8.69
C GLU A 107 -11.61 15.12 -9.46
N GLU A 108 -11.36 15.45 -10.73
CA GLU A 108 -10.51 14.65 -11.60
C GLU A 108 -9.10 14.45 -11.02
N GLY A 109 -8.64 13.20 -11.01
CA GLY A 109 -7.31 12.85 -10.53
C GLY A 109 -7.04 11.34 -10.57
N ASP A 110 -6.22 10.86 -9.65
CA ASP A 110 -5.77 9.47 -9.63
C ASP A 110 -6.82 8.48 -9.11
N LEU A 111 -7.84 8.95 -8.40
CA LEU A 111 -8.94 8.11 -7.98
C LEU A 111 -10.00 8.13 -9.09
N VAL A 112 -10.56 6.96 -9.41
CA VAL A 112 -11.68 6.91 -10.34
C VAL A 112 -12.87 7.58 -9.66
N ASN A 113 -13.48 8.55 -10.35
CA ASN A 113 -14.70 9.21 -9.92
C ASN A 113 -15.88 8.59 -10.66
N GLY A 114 -16.87 8.08 -9.94
CA GLY A 114 -18.00 7.37 -10.52
C GLY A 114 -18.48 6.19 -9.69
N GLU A 115 -19.23 5.29 -10.34
CA GLU A 115 -19.76 4.09 -9.70
C GLU A 115 -18.66 3.05 -9.42
N GLU A 116 -17.56 3.11 -10.19
CA GLU A 116 -16.43 2.22 -10.08
C GLU A 116 -15.66 2.41 -8.75
N ALA A 117 -15.31 1.29 -8.13
CA ALA A 117 -14.57 1.30 -6.87
C ALA A 117 -13.07 1.54 -7.08
N ASN A 118 -12.49 2.39 -6.25
CA ASN A 118 -11.05 2.39 -5.97
C ASN A 118 -10.79 1.43 -4.80
N VAL A 119 -10.04 0.36 -5.03
CA VAL A 119 -9.84 -0.73 -4.07
C VAL A 119 -8.45 -0.62 -3.44
N PHE A 120 -8.40 -0.61 -2.12
CA PHE A 120 -7.20 -0.66 -1.29
C PHE A 120 -7.31 -1.85 -0.34
N TYR A 121 -6.18 -2.29 0.20
CA TYR A 121 -6.16 -3.32 1.25
C TYR A 121 -5.48 -2.78 2.49
N ALA A 122 -6.08 -2.92 3.66
CA ALA A 122 -5.45 -2.52 4.92
C ALA A 122 -5.70 -3.57 6.01
N ARG A 123 -4.83 -3.58 7.02
CA ARG A 123 -5.07 -4.38 8.23
C ARG A 123 -5.99 -3.62 9.17
N ASP A 124 -7.05 -4.25 9.65
CA ASP A 124 -7.91 -3.69 10.69
C ASP A 124 -7.24 -3.67 12.07
N ILE A 125 -7.98 -3.26 13.11
CA ILE A 125 -7.50 -3.27 14.50
C ILE A 125 -7.24 -4.68 15.06
N PHE A 126 -7.79 -5.73 14.42
CA PHE A 126 -7.55 -7.13 14.76
C PHE A 126 -6.40 -7.75 13.95
N GLY A 127 -5.77 -6.97 13.07
CA GLY A 127 -4.69 -7.42 12.20
C GLY A 127 -5.14 -8.19 10.95
N LYS A 128 -6.45 -8.33 10.72
CA LYS A 128 -6.98 -9.00 9.52
C LYS A 128 -6.97 -8.04 8.33
N ILE A 129 -6.63 -8.56 7.15
CA ILE A 129 -6.66 -7.78 5.91
C ILE A 129 -8.11 -7.62 5.47
N GLN A 130 -8.49 -6.38 5.18
CA GLN A 130 -9.79 -6.03 4.62
C GLN A 130 -9.59 -5.26 3.33
N ALA A 131 -10.54 -5.39 2.41
CA ALA A 131 -10.62 -4.52 1.24
C ALA A 131 -11.38 -3.25 1.63
N ILE A 132 -10.76 -2.10 1.37
CA ILE A 132 -11.38 -0.78 1.52
C ILE A 132 -11.70 -0.28 0.12
N THR A 133 -12.90 0.25 -0.06
CA THR A 133 -13.33 0.81 -1.33
C THR A 133 -13.69 2.27 -1.16
N LEU A 134 -13.25 3.08 -2.12
CA LEU A 134 -13.66 4.48 -2.25
C LEU A 134 -14.50 4.60 -3.52
N HIS A 135 -15.73 5.06 -3.35
CA HIS A 135 -16.62 5.40 -4.47
C HIS A 135 -16.81 6.91 -4.49
N GLY A 136 -16.48 7.53 -5.63
CA GLY A 136 -16.75 8.93 -5.85
C GLY A 136 -18.23 9.14 -6.15
N THR A 137 -18.83 10.19 -5.60
CA THR A 137 -20.20 10.59 -5.94
C THR A 137 -20.25 12.08 -6.19
N ASN A 138 -21.35 12.57 -6.77
CA ASN A 138 -21.56 14.01 -6.93
C ASN A 138 -21.48 14.78 -5.61
N ASP A 139 -21.75 14.10 -4.49
CA ASP A 139 -21.74 14.69 -3.16
C ASP A 139 -20.42 14.48 -2.41
N GLY A 140 -19.50 13.64 -2.89
CA GLY A 140 -18.24 13.31 -2.19
C GLY A 140 -17.99 11.81 -2.09
N TRP A 141 -17.05 11.43 -1.21
CA TRP A 141 -16.55 10.06 -1.11
C TRP A 141 -17.39 9.17 -0.20
N LYS A 142 -17.68 7.95 -0.66
CA LYS A 142 -18.18 6.85 0.18
C LYS A 142 -17.04 5.89 0.46
N VAL A 143 -16.78 5.61 1.73
CA VAL A 143 -15.76 4.67 2.18
C VAL A 143 -16.43 3.41 2.72
N LEU A 144 -16.22 2.28 2.05
CA LEU A 144 -16.81 1.00 2.43
C LEU A 144 -15.70 -0.03 2.70
N VAL A 145 -16.06 -1.06 3.47
CA VAL A 145 -15.16 -2.16 3.82
C VAL A 145 -15.83 -3.47 3.46
N PHE A 146 -15.05 -4.36 2.85
CA PHE A 146 -15.45 -5.71 2.50
C PHE A 146 -14.42 -6.70 3.02
N SER A 147 -14.89 -7.86 3.50
CA SER A 147 -14.00 -8.91 3.93
C SER A 147 -13.44 -9.67 2.74
N THR A 148 -12.13 -9.92 2.75
CA THR A 148 -11.43 -10.61 1.65
C THR A 148 -11.78 -12.10 1.54
N ASP A 149 -12.41 -12.67 2.56
CA ASP A 149 -12.65 -14.12 2.65
C ASP A 149 -13.92 -14.56 1.91
N ASP A 150 -14.87 -13.66 1.66
CA ASP A 150 -16.20 -14.02 1.14
C ASP A 150 -16.77 -12.97 0.19
N PHE A 151 -15.90 -12.27 -0.54
CA PHE A 151 -16.34 -11.22 -1.46
C PHE A 151 -16.50 -11.73 -2.90
N LYS A 152 -17.46 -11.13 -3.60
CA LYS A 152 -17.62 -11.30 -5.05
C LYS A 152 -16.37 -10.77 -5.77
N PRO A 153 -16.07 -11.21 -7.00
CA PRO A 153 -15.00 -10.61 -7.78
C PRO A 153 -15.21 -9.09 -7.92
N TRP A 154 -14.11 -8.33 -7.88
CA TRP A 154 -14.11 -6.95 -8.33
C TRP A 154 -14.42 -6.92 -9.82
N GLU A 155 -15.31 -6.02 -10.23
CA GLU A 155 -15.80 -5.94 -11.59
C GLU A 155 -14.83 -5.15 -12.50
N ILE A 156 -15.11 -5.21 -13.80
CA ILE A 156 -14.41 -4.40 -14.80
C ILE A 156 -14.59 -2.91 -14.46
N GLY A 157 -13.54 -2.11 -14.66
CA GLY A 157 -13.55 -0.67 -14.39
C GLY A 157 -13.13 -0.29 -12.96
N CYS A 158 -13.18 -1.22 -12.00
CA CYS A 158 -12.56 -1.00 -10.69
C CYS A 158 -11.05 -0.74 -10.84
N LYS A 159 -10.50 0.10 -9.95
CA LYS A 159 -9.07 0.41 -9.90
C LYS A 159 -8.47 -0.08 -8.59
N ILE A 160 -7.54 -1.04 -8.67
CA ILE A 160 -6.81 -1.54 -7.50
C ILE A 160 -5.57 -0.67 -7.29
N HIS A 161 -5.39 -0.18 -6.07
CA HIS A 161 -4.24 0.66 -5.70
C HIS A 161 -3.31 -0.11 -4.76
N LEU A 162 -2.01 -0.07 -5.07
CA LEU A 162 -0.97 -0.80 -4.35
C LEU A 162 0.15 0.12 -3.93
N LEU A 163 0.64 -0.05 -2.70
CA LEU A 163 1.59 0.87 -2.10
C LEU A 163 2.94 0.18 -1.89
N GLU A 164 3.98 0.75 -2.48
CA GLU A 164 5.36 0.35 -2.19
C GLU A 164 6.02 1.41 -1.32
N PRO A 165 6.56 1.05 -0.14
CA PRO A 165 7.34 1.98 0.66
C PRO A 165 8.52 2.51 -0.15
N LEU A 166 8.68 3.83 -0.17
CA LEU A 166 9.90 4.47 -0.67
C LEU A 166 10.99 4.25 0.39
N VAL A 167 11.59 3.07 0.38
CA VAL A 167 12.76 2.81 1.21
C VAL A 167 13.86 3.69 0.65
N SER A 168 14.24 4.73 1.39
CA SER A 168 15.43 5.51 1.07
C SER A 168 16.58 4.52 0.89
N LEU A 169 17.18 4.52 -0.30
CA LEU A 169 18.36 3.75 -0.67
C LEU A 169 19.57 4.24 0.13
N VAL A 170 19.52 4.11 1.46
CA VAL A 170 20.55 4.55 2.39
C VAL A 170 20.68 3.44 3.45
N SER A 171 21.24 2.29 3.06
CA SER A 171 21.99 1.35 3.94
C SER A 171 22.40 0.05 3.24
N SER A 172 22.98 0.11 2.04
CA SER A 172 23.67 -1.06 1.46
C SER A 172 25.11 -0.78 0.99
N GLN A 173 25.67 0.39 1.29
CA GLN A 173 27.09 0.69 1.02
C GLN A 173 27.99 0.84 2.26
N ALA A 174 27.50 0.49 3.46
CA ALA A 174 28.28 0.64 4.69
C ALA A 174 28.71 -0.70 5.34
N VAL A 175 29.00 -1.75 4.57
CA VAL A 175 29.80 -2.90 5.07
C VAL A 175 30.72 -3.42 3.95
N SER A 176 31.66 -2.59 3.52
CA SER A 176 32.84 -3.08 2.79
C SER A 176 34.00 -2.12 2.97
N ARG A 177 34.47 -1.93 4.21
CA ARG A 177 35.84 -1.44 4.47
C ARG A 177 36.40 -2.04 5.75
N LYS A 178 37.60 -2.60 5.59
CA LYS A 178 38.56 -3.17 6.57
C LYS A 178 38.30 -4.66 6.84
N SER A 179 39.22 -5.60 6.63
CA SER A 179 40.67 -5.52 6.62
C SER A 179 41.28 -6.74 5.91
N SER A 180 41.80 -6.57 4.70
CA SER A 180 42.87 -7.44 4.18
C SER A 180 44.19 -6.77 4.50
N ARG A 181 44.81 -7.16 5.61
CA ARG A 181 46.24 -6.93 5.87
C ARG A 181 46.95 -8.27 5.79
N ARG A 182 47.75 -8.36 4.75
CA ARG A 182 48.76 -9.39 4.44
C ARG A 182 49.57 -9.72 5.70
N LEU A 183 49.63 -10.99 6.07
CA LEU A 183 50.77 -11.51 6.84
C LEU A 183 51.75 -12.11 5.85
N GLY A 184 52.80 -11.35 5.59
CA GLY A 184 53.98 -11.82 4.89
C GLY A 184 54.71 -12.86 5.74
N HIS A 185 55.18 -13.88 5.06
CA HIS A 185 56.07 -14.92 5.53
C HIS A 185 57.41 -14.31 5.99
N VAL A 186 57.86 -14.63 7.20
CA VAL A 186 59.28 -14.56 7.59
C VAL A 186 59.59 -15.82 8.40
N PRO A 187 60.39 -16.76 7.88
CA PRO A 187 61.03 -17.78 8.71
C PRO A 187 62.37 -17.26 9.22
N ILE A 188 62.84 -17.75 10.38
CA ILE A 188 64.23 -18.14 10.68
C ILE A 188 64.38 -18.43 12.19
N SER A 189 64.66 -19.71 12.44
CA SER A 189 65.49 -20.37 13.47
C SER A 189 65.68 -19.79 14.88
N ALA A 190 65.45 -20.69 15.85
CA ALA A 190 66.34 -21.12 16.94
C ALA A 190 66.97 -20.06 17.87
N ILE A 191 66.75 -20.21 19.18
CA ILE A 191 67.78 -20.39 20.22
C ILE A 191 67.11 -20.81 21.55
N ASN A 192 67.83 -21.69 22.26
CA ASN A 192 67.55 -22.46 23.48
C ASN A 192 67.22 -21.66 24.74
N TYR A 193 66.58 -22.34 25.71
CA TYR A 193 66.86 -22.44 27.17
C TYR A 193 65.94 -23.57 27.67
N ALA A 194 66.30 -24.59 28.45
CA ALA A 194 67.46 -24.93 29.25
C ALA A 194 67.54 -26.47 29.36
#